data_AF-A0A7V6TMB2-F1
#
_entry.id   AF-A0A7V6TMB2-F1
#
_cell.length_a   1.000
_cell.length_b   1.000
_cell.length_c   1.000
_cell.angle_alpha   90.00
_cell.angle_beta   90.00
_cell.angle_gamma   90.00
#
_symmetry.space_group_name_H-M   'P 1'
#
loop_
_entity.id
_entity.type
_entity.pdbx_description
1 polymer ?
#
loop_
_entity_poly.entity_id
_entity_poly.type
_entity_poly.pdbx_seq_one_letter_code
_entity_poly.pdbx_strand_id
1 'polypeptide(L)' 'MWFFLILIGLFNIFFPRAAWYLEIGWKIKDSEPSEGALIFHRVIGVIFCIAGIFSI' A
#
# COMPACT_ATOMS: atom_id res chain seq x y z
N MET A 1 14.92 -11.13 1.37
CA MET A 1 14.16 -10.32 0.39
C MET A 1 12.65 -10.41 0.62
N TRP A 2 12.11 -11.63 0.78
CA TRP A 2 10.68 -11.89 1.02
C TRP A 2 10.05 -11.06 2.16
N PHE A 3 10.75 -10.87 3.28
CA PHE A 3 10.21 -10.14 4.43
C PHE A 3 9.93 -8.65 4.13
N PHE A 4 10.68 -8.02 3.22
CA PHE A 4 10.43 -6.63 2.82
C PHE A 4 9.11 -6.51 2.05
N LEU A 5 8.78 -7.50 1.19
CA LEU A 5 7.50 -7.53 0.47
C LEU A 5 6.33 -7.64 1.45
N ILE A 6 6.47 -8.50 2.47
CA ILE A 6 5.44 -8.62 3.51
C ILE A 6 5.31 -7.30 4.29
N LEU A 7 6.41 -6.66 4.67
CA LEU A 7 6.38 -5.41 5.43
C LEU A 7 5.72 -4.27 4.63
N ILE A 8 6.08 -4.12 3.34
CA ILE A 8 5.47 -3.15 2.43
C ILE A 8 3.98 -3.47 2.22
N GLY A 9 3.64 -4.76 2.08
CA GLY A 9 2.26 -5.21 1.93
C GLY A 9 1.39 -4.86 3.15
N LEU A 10 1.88 -5.17 4.35
CA LEU A 10 1.20 -4.83 5.60
C LEU A 10 1.07 -3.31 5.77
N PHE A 11 2.09 -2.54 5.42
CA PHE A 11 2.01 -1.07 5.46
C PHE A 11 0.90 -0.54 4.54
N ASN A 12 0.77 -1.07 3.32
CA ASN A 12 -0.29 -0.69 2.39
C ASN A 12 -1.70 -1.08 2.88
N ILE A 13 -1.83 -2.21 3.61
CA ILE A 13 -3.11 -2.68 4.16
C ILE A 13 -3.56 -1.82 5.35
N PHE A 14 -2.67 -1.61 6.32
CA PHE A 14 -3.01 -0.94 7.59
C PHE A 14 -2.94 0.59 7.49
N PHE A 15 -2.07 1.12 6.64
CA PHE A 15 -1.85 2.56 6.48
C PHE A 15 -2.06 3.02 5.02
N PRO A 16 -3.19 2.71 4.36
CA PRO A 16 -3.41 3.01 2.94
C PRO A 16 -3.39 4.52 2.65
N ARG A 17 -3.83 5.36 3.60
CA ARG A 17 -3.77 6.83 3.46
C ARG A 17 -2.33 7.35 3.49
N ALA A 18 -1.47 6.77 4.34
CA ALA A 18 -0.06 7.13 4.39
C ALA A 18 0.68 6.62 3.14
N ALA A 19 0.35 5.41 2.67
CA ALA A 19 0.88 4.86 1.43
C ALA A 19 0.52 5.75 0.22
N TRP A 20 -0.75 6.14 0.11
CA TRP A 20 -1.21 7.08 -0.91
C TRP A 20 -0.53 8.45 -0.79
N TYR A 21 -0.36 8.94 0.44
CA TYR A 21 0.31 10.22 0.67
C TYR A 21 1.77 10.20 0.21
N LEU A 22 2.50 9.12 0.49
CA LEU A 22 3.88 8.92 0.04
C LEU A 22 3.99 8.78 -1.49
N GLU A 23 2.99 8.17 -2.13
CA GLU A 23 2.97 7.99 -3.58
C GLU A 23 2.66 9.29 -4.32
N ILE A 24 1.50 9.89 -4.03
CA ILE A 24 0.97 11.02 -4.78
C ILE A 24 0.38 12.13 -3.93
N GLY A 25 -0.11 11.84 -2.72
CA GLY A 25 -0.77 12.84 -1.87
C GLY A 25 0.12 14.02 -1.48
N TRP A 26 1.44 13.85 -1.45
CA TRP A 26 2.39 14.95 -1.24
C TRP A 26 2.53 15.91 -2.44
N LYS A 27 2.12 15.49 -3.65
CA LYS A 27 2.24 16.27 -4.90
C LYS A 27 0.98 17.08 -5.21
N ILE A 28 -0.14 16.71 -4.62
CA ILE A 28 -1.46 17.31 -4.90
C ILE A 28 -1.92 18.09 -3.67
N LYS A 29 -2.36 19.33 -3.90
CA LYS A 29 -2.77 20.24 -2.83
C LYS A 29 -4.22 19.94 -2.43
N ASP A 30 -4.48 19.90 -1.12
CA ASP A 30 -5.81 19.81 -0.51
C ASP A 30 -6.70 18.68 -1.10
N SER A 31 -6.06 17.58 -1.50
CA SER A 31 -6.74 16.45 -2.12
C SER A 31 -6.76 15.27 -1.15
N GLU A 32 -7.93 14.67 -0.97
CA GLU A 32 -8.08 13.47 -0.17
C GLU A 32 -8.04 12.22 -1.06
N PRO A 33 -7.49 11.09 -0.57
CA PRO A 33 -7.57 9.84 -1.32
C PRO A 33 -9.03 9.46 -1.51
N SER A 34 -9.40 9.11 -2.74
CA SER A 34 -10.70 8.52 -3.00
C SER A 34 -10.79 7.13 -2.35
N GLU A 35 -12.02 6.68 -2.07
CA GLU A 35 -12.25 5.33 -1.56
C GLU A 35 -11.64 4.26 -2.49
N GLY A 36 -11.70 4.49 -3.81
CA GLY A 36 -11.04 3.63 -4.79
C GLY A 36 -9.53 3.55 -4.62
N ALA A 37 -8.86 4.68 -4.33
CA ALA A 37 -7.43 4.70 -4.07
C ALA A 37 -7.07 3.94 -2.78
N LEU A 38 -7.86 4.10 -1.70
CA LEU A 38 -7.64 3.36 -0.45
C LEU A 38 -7.82 1.86 -0.64
N ILE A 39 -8.84 1.43 -1.39
CA ILE A 39 -9.08 0.03 -1.73
C ILE A 39 -7.93 -0.51 -2.58
N PHE A 40 -7.46 0.25 -3.56
CA PHE A 40 -6.35 -0.13 -4.42
C PHE A 40 -5.07 -0.41 -3.62
N HIS A 41 -4.71 0.47 -2.68
CA HIS A 41 -3.57 0.22 -1.77
C HIS A 41 -3.76 -1.04 -0.95
N ARG A 42 -4.97 -1.28 -0.39
CA ARG A 42 -5.24 -2.51 0.36
C ARG A 42 -5.08 -3.76 -0.51
N VAL A 43 -5.59 -3.75 -1.74
CA VAL A 43 -5.49 -4.87 -2.69
C VAL A 43 -4.03 -5.12 -3.07
N ILE A 44 -3.27 -4.08 -3.43
CA ILE A 44 -1.84 -4.19 -3.70
C ILE A 44 -1.09 -4.73 -2.48
N GLY A 45 -1.44 -4.27 -1.29
CA GLY A 45 -0.82 -4.73 -0.06
C GLY A 45 -1.03 -6.24 0.17
N VAL A 46 -2.24 -6.75 -0.08
CA VAL A 46 -2.53 -8.20 -0.03
C VAL A 46 -1.70 -8.96 -1.07
N ILE A 47 -1.62 -8.45 -2.29
CA ILE A 47 -0.81 -9.07 -3.36
C ILE A 47 0.66 -9.14 -2.95
N PHE A 48 1.22 -8.07 -2.36
CA PHE A 48 2.61 -8.08 -1.88
C PHE A 48 2.84 -9.05 -0.73
N CYS A 49 1.89 -9.18 0.21
CA CYS A 49 1.98 -10.19 1.26
C CYS A 49 1.98 -11.61 0.68
N ILE A 50 1.07 -11.90 -0.27
CA ILE A 50 1.00 -13.20 -0.95
C ILE A 50 2.31 -13.49 -1.68
N ALA A 51 2.78 -12.56 -2.50
CA ALA A 51 4.06 -12.71 -3.23
C ALA A 51 5.23 -12.92 -2.27
N GLY A 52 5.28 -12.20 -1.16
CA GLY A 52 6.28 -12.37 -0.10
C GLY A 52 6.26 -13.77 0.50
N ILE A 53 5.08 -14.32 0.82
CA ILE A 53 4.93 -15.67 1.38
C ILE A 53 5.36 -16.74 0.37
N PHE A 54 5.00 -16.61 -0.90
CA PHE A 54 5.40 -17.57 -1.94
C PHE A 54 6.89 -17.50 -2.31
N SER A 55 7.57 -16.40 -1.99
CA SER A 55 9.00 -16.19 -2.25
C SER A 55 9.90 -16.56 -1.07
N ILE A 56 9.36 -17.28 -0.07
CA ILE A 56 10.08 -17.81 1.10
C ILE A 56 11.05 -18.91 0.70
#